data_AF-A0A351SIG2-F1
#
_entry.id   AF-A0A351SIG2-F1
#
_cell.length_a   1.000
_cell.length_b   1.000
_cell.length_c   1.000
_cell.angle_alpha   90.00
_cell.angle_beta   90.00
_cell.angle_gamma   90.00
#
_symmetry.space_group_name_H-M   'P 1'
#
loop_
_entity.id
_entity.type
_entity.pdbx_description
1 polymer ?
#
loop_
_entity_poly.entity_id
_entity_poly.type
_entity_poly.pdbx_seq_one_letter_code
_entity_poly.pdbx_strand_id
1 'polypeptide(L)' 'RGAFEAIPRGQTEAAQALGMSRFRVAVHITLPQAMRIALPGLGNVWMILIKATALVSIIQLDEVMRKAKIAAGA' A
#
# COMPACT_ATOMS: atom_id res chain seq x y z
N ARG A 1 3.82 9.47 3.52
CA ARG A 1 4.79 10.58 3.61
C ARG A 1 6.23 10.11 3.32
N GLY A 2 6.64 8.90 3.69
CA GLY A 2 8.03 8.41 3.48
C GLY A 2 8.52 8.28 2.03
N ALA A 3 7.67 7.98 1.04
CA ALA A 3 8.14 7.75 -0.35
C ALA A 3 8.61 9.03 -1.08
N PHE A 4 8.08 10.20 -0.72
CA PHE A 4 8.54 11.48 -1.28
C PHE A 4 9.75 12.05 -0.52
N GLU A 5 9.89 11.77 0.78
CA GLU A 5 11.08 12.14 1.57
C GLU A 5 12.30 11.27 1.29
N ALA A 6 12.09 10.03 0.81
CA ALA A 6 13.19 9.15 0.44
C ALA A 6 13.91 9.58 -0.86
N ILE A 7 13.37 10.53 -1.60
CA ILE A 7 13.98 11.01 -2.85
C ILE A 7 14.95 12.15 -2.53
N PRO A 8 16.24 12.02 -2.86
CA PRO A 8 17.23 13.06 -2.61
C PRO A 8 16.87 14.36 -3.32
N ARG A 9 16.83 15.47 -2.58
CA ARG A 9 16.56 16.81 -3.15
C ARG A 9 17.52 17.18 -4.29
N GLY A 10 18.76 16.70 -4.23
CA GLY A 10 19.77 16.89 -5.27
C GLY A 10 19.37 16.37 -6.66
N GLN A 11 18.49 15.37 -6.77
CA GLN A 11 17.98 14.91 -8.08
C GLN A 11 17.06 15.96 -8.73
N THR A 12 16.24 16.61 -7.92
CA THR A 12 15.34 17.67 -8.37
C THR A 12 16.13 18.92 -8.72
N GLU A 13 17.17 19.26 -7.93
CA GLU A 13 18.06 20.39 -8.18
C GLU A 13 18.92 20.19 -9.44
N ALA A 14 19.47 18.99 -9.66
CA ALA A 14 20.21 18.65 -10.87
C ALA A 14 19.33 18.69 -12.12
N ALA A 15 18.09 18.19 -12.03
CA ALA A 15 17.16 18.24 -13.15
C ALA A 15 16.70 19.68 -13.49
N GLN A 16 16.57 20.54 -12.48
CA GLN A 16 16.34 21.97 -12.68
C GLN A 16 17.56 22.68 -13.29
N ALA A 17 18.77 22.34 -12.87
CA ALA A 17 20.01 22.85 -13.48
C ALA A 17 20.16 22.43 -14.96
N LEU A 18 19.62 21.28 -15.33
CA LEU A 18 19.52 20.79 -16.71
C LEU A 18 18.34 21.39 -17.50
N GLY A 19 17.59 22.34 -16.93
CA GLY A 19 16.47 23.02 -17.60
C GLY A 19 15.19 22.18 -17.75
N MET A 20 15.05 21.09 -16.99
CA MET A 20 13.83 20.28 -17.05
C MET A 20 12.63 20.97 -16.39
N SER A 21 11.45 20.86 -17.01
CA SER A 21 10.22 21.35 -16.40
C SER A 21 9.81 20.49 -15.20
N ARG A 22 9.18 21.10 -14.19
CA ARG A 22 8.75 20.42 -12.95
C ARG A 22 7.93 19.16 -13.21
N PHE A 23 7.09 19.17 -14.24
CA PHE A 23 6.30 18.00 -14.64
C PHE A 23 7.17 16.87 -15.20
N ARG A 24 8.17 17.19 -16.02
CA ARG A 24 9.10 16.20 -16.59
C ARG A 24 9.94 15.54 -15.51
N VAL A 25 10.40 16.33 -14.52
CA VAL A 25 11.11 15.83 -13.33
C VAL A 25 10.21 14.91 -12.51
N ALA A 26 8.96 15.31 -12.24
CA ALA A 26 8.04 14.50 -11.46
C ALA A 26 7.75 13.14 -12.12
N VAL A 27 7.50 13.11 -13.43
CA VAL A 27 7.12 11.88 -14.15
C VAL A 27 8.31 10.96 -14.42
N HIS A 28 9.48 11.49 -14.82
CA HIS A 28 10.62 10.66 -15.22
C HIS A 28 11.57 10.32 -14.08
N ILE A 29 11.59 11.13 -13.01
CA ILE A 29 12.58 11.00 -11.94
C ILE A 29 11.87 10.61 -10.64
N THR A 30 11.00 11.49 -10.14
CA THR A 30 10.40 11.33 -8.81
C THR A 30 9.43 10.16 -8.74
N LEU A 31 8.53 10.02 -9.72
CA LEU A 31 7.49 9.00 -9.74
C LEU A 31 8.04 7.57 -9.80
N PRO A 32 8.92 7.19 -10.76
CA PRO A 32 9.47 5.83 -10.81
C PRO A 32 10.33 5.50 -9.58
N GLN A 33 11.05 6.46 -9.00
CA GLN A 33 11.82 6.25 -7.77
C GLN A 33 10.92 6.05 -6.55
N ALA A 34 9.89 6.88 -6.40
CA ALA A 34 8.88 6.72 -5.35
C ALA A 34 8.17 5.38 -5.46
N MET A 35 7.80 4.96 -6.67
CA MET A 35 7.13 3.68 -6.91
C MET A 35 8.01 2.50 -6.52
N ARG A 36 9.31 2.52 -6.86
CA ARG A 36 10.24 1.44 -6.49
C ARG A 36 10.37 1.27 -4.97
N ILE A 37 10.24 2.36 -4.21
CA ILE A 37 10.28 2.35 -2.74
C ILE A 37 8.92 1.95 -2.14
N ALA A 38 7.82 2.39 -2.74
CA ALA A 38 6.47 2.11 -2.25
C ALA A 38 6.00 0.68 -2.54
N LEU A 39 6.38 0.10 -3.68
CA LEU A 39 6.01 -1.26 -4.10
C LEU A 39 6.31 -2.35 -3.05
N PRO A 40 7.53 -2.45 -2.47
CA PRO A 40 7.78 -3.45 -1.43
C PRO A 40 6.98 -3.20 -0.15
N GLY A 41 6.69 -1.94 0.20
CA GLY A 41 5.83 -1.59 1.33
C GLY A 41 4.37 -2.05 1.14
N LEU A 42 3.86 -1.98 -0.08
CA LEU A 42 2.52 -2.48 -0.43
C LEU A 42 2.43 -4.00 -0.28
N GLY A 43 3.46 -4.74 -0.65
CA GLY A 43 3.52 -6.20 -0.47
C GLY A 43 3.41 -6.62 1.00
N ASN A 44 4.06 -5.89 1.90
CA ASN A 44 3.96 -6.15 3.34
C ASN A 44 2.54 -5.92 3.88
N VAL A 45 1.91 -4.80 3.50
CA VAL A 45 0.52 -4.48 3.91
C VAL A 45 -0.45 -5.51 3.33
N TRP A 46 -0.24 -5.94 2.08
CA TRP A 46 -1.04 -6.99 1.44
C TRP A 46 -1.00 -8.30 2.21
N MET A 47 0.18 -8.73 2.66
CA MET A 47 0.33 -9.96 3.45
C MET A 47 -0.39 -9.86 4.80
N ILE A 48 -0.34 -8.71 5.45
CA ILE A 48 -1.08 -8.44 6.70
C ILE A 48 -2.58 -8.49 6.45
N LEU A 49 -3.05 -7.89 5.36
CA LEU A 49 -4.47 -7.87 4.98
C LEU A 49 -5.02 -9.27 4.69
N ILE A 50 -4.26 -10.13 3.99
CA ILE A 50 -4.67 -11.53 3.77
C ILE A 50 -4.86 -12.24 5.10
N LYS A 51 -3.89 -12.13 6.01
CA LYS A 51 -3.94 -12.80 7.33
C LYS A 51 -5.11 -12.29 8.17
N ALA A 52 -5.31 -10.98 8.22
CA ALA A 52 -6.41 -10.37 8.96
C ALA A 52 -7.78 -10.75 8.39
N THR A 53 -7.94 -10.72 7.07
CA THR A 53 -9.19 -11.10 6.40
C THR A 53 -9.52 -12.57 6.63
N ALA A 54 -8.52 -13.46 6.53
CA ALA A 54 -8.71 -14.88 6.81
C ALA A 54 -9.18 -15.13 8.25
N LEU A 55 -8.55 -14.47 9.24
CA LEU A 55 -8.94 -14.59 10.64
C LEU A 55 -10.37 -14.09 10.89
N VAL A 56 -10.72 -12.92 10.36
CA VAL A 56 -12.08 -12.34 10.48
C VAL A 56 -13.12 -13.24 9.81
N SER A 57 -12.80 -13.81 8.64
CA SER A 57 -13.69 -14.73 7.94
C SER A 57 -14.00 -15.99 8.75
N ILE A 58 -13.01 -16.56 9.45
CA ILE A 58 -13.20 -17.75 10.29
C ILE A 58 -14.10 -17.42 11.48
N ILE A 59 -13.79 -16.34 12.21
CA ILE A 59 -14.56 -15.92 13.39
C ILE A 59 -16.02 -15.62 13.02
N GLN A 60 -16.26 -14.93 11.89
CA GLN A 60 -17.62 -14.66 11.43
C GLN A 60 -18.37 -15.93 11.03
N LEU A 61 -17.70 -16.89 10.38
CA LEU A 61 -18.33 -18.14 9.98
C LEU A 61 -18.78 -18.96 11.21
N ASP A 62 -17.93 -19.07 12.23
CA ASP A 62 -18.26 -19.73 13.49
C ASP A 62 -19.48 -19.09 14.18
N GLU A 63 -19.51 -17.77 14.24
CA GLU A 63 -20.63 -17.04 14.85
C GLU A 63 -21.93 -17.20 14.05
N VAL A 64 -21.87 -17.20 12.72
CA VAL A 64 -23.03 -17.45 11.85
C VAL A 64 -23.53 -18.89 12.00
N MET A 65 -22.63 -19.89 12.03
CA MET A 65 -23.00 -21.29 12.23
C MET A 65 -23.60 -21.53 13.61
N ARG A 66 -23.08 -20.89 14.65
CA ARG A 66 -23.64 -20.92 16.01
C ARG A 66 -25.06 -20.36 16.03
N LYS A 67 -25.28 -19.19 15.39
CA LYS A 67 -26.62 -18.59 15.26
C LYS A 67 -27.58 -19.48 14.48
N ALA A 68 -27.13 -20.10 13.39
CA ALA A 68 -27.95 -21.03 12.60
C ALA A 68 -28.37 -22.25 13.42
N LYS A 69 -27.47 -22.82 14.24
CA LYS A 69 -27.77 -23.97 15.10
C LYS A 69 -28.76 -23.63 16.22
N ILE A 70 -28.68 -22.43 16.79
CA ILE A 70 -29.65 -21.95 17.78
C ILE A 70 -31.03 -21.77 17.12
N ALA A 71 -31.09 -21.20 15.93
CA ALA A 71 -32.35 -20.99 15.20
C ALA A 71 -32.99 -22.29 14.70
N ALA A 72 -32.20 -23.29 14.31
CA ALA A 72 -32.71 -24.59 13.87
C ALA A 72 -33.17 -25.51 15.02
N GLY A 73 -32.75 -25.22 16.25
CA GLY A 73 -33.16 -25.94 17.46
C GLY A 73 -34.31 -25.28 18.22
N ALA A 74 -34.86 -24.18 17.71
CA ALA A 74 -35.99 -23.43 18.27
C ALA A 74 -37.29 -23.72 17.51
#